data_AF-D3V0H7-F1
#
_entry.id   AF-D3V0H7-F1
#
_cell.length_a   1.000
_cell.length_b   1.000
_cell.length_c   1.000
_cell.angle_alpha   90.00
_cell.angle_beta   90.00
_cell.angle_gamma   90.00
#
_symmetry.space_group_name_H-M   'P 1'
#
loop_
_entity.id
_entity.type
_entity.pdbx_description
1 polymer ?
#
loop_
_entity_poly.entity_id
_entity_poly.type
_entity_poly.pdbx_seq_one_letter_code
_entity_poly.pdbx_strand_id
1 'polypeptide(L)'
;MKTEGITLITHVRRNMKAKFLSLWDRVMLRTRFLIETVNDQLKNISQIEHSRHRSVVGFLLEVVSGLIAYTFQPKKPSLGLRDSEIGMLKQN
;
A
#
# COMPACT_ATOMS: atom_id res chain seq x y z
N MET A 1 -4.45 -24.11 -6.50
CA MET A 1 -3.94 -22.84 -5.94
C MET A 1 -3.27 -22.98 -4.57
N LYS A 2 -3.75 -23.81 -3.63
CA LYS A 2 -2.86 -24.32 -2.54
C LYS A 2 -1.80 -25.31 -3.05
N THR A 3 -1.97 -25.78 -4.27
CA THR A 3 -1.17 -26.78 -4.98
C THR A 3 0.26 -26.32 -5.32
N GLU A 4 0.52 -25.00 -5.27
CA GLU A 4 1.82 -24.41 -5.66
C GLU A 4 2.55 -23.77 -4.45
N GLY A 5 2.08 -24.01 -3.22
CA GLY A 5 2.64 -23.38 -2.01
C GLY A 5 2.34 -21.89 -1.83
N ILE A 6 1.67 -21.25 -2.80
CA ILE A 6 1.35 -19.82 -2.75
C ILE A 6 0.04 -19.58 -1.99
N THR A 7 0.10 -18.77 -0.93
CA THR A 7 -1.09 -18.33 -0.19
C THR A 7 -1.49 -16.93 -0.63
N LEU A 8 -2.70 -16.79 -1.19
CA LEU A 8 -3.22 -15.52 -1.65
C LEU A 8 -3.89 -14.77 -0.49
N ILE A 9 -3.44 -13.54 -0.25
CA ILE A 9 -3.97 -12.66 0.81
C ILE A 9 -4.82 -11.58 0.16
N THR A 10 -6.13 -11.62 0.38
CA THR A 10 -7.12 -10.74 -0.29
C THR A 10 -8.24 -10.31 0.64
N HIS A 11 -8.83 -9.13 0.41
CA HIS A 11 -10.06 -8.73 1.08
C HIS A 11 -11.25 -9.63 0.73
N VAL A 12 -12.15 -9.83 1.69
CA VAL A 12 -13.43 -10.54 1.48
C VAL A 12 -14.34 -9.67 0.61
N ARG A 13 -14.78 -10.19 -0.54
CA ARG A 13 -15.72 -9.51 -1.46
C ARG A 13 -17.17 -9.88 -1.12
N ARG A 14 -18.14 -9.09 -1.61
CA ARG A 14 -19.59 -9.21 -1.33
C ARG A 14 -20.20 -10.59 -1.57
N ASN A 15 -19.64 -11.40 -2.49
CA ASN A 15 -20.09 -12.76 -2.81
C ASN A 15 -19.19 -13.88 -2.22
N MET A 16 -18.24 -13.55 -1.34
CA MET A 16 -17.37 -14.53 -0.69
C MET A 16 -17.92 -14.92 0.68
N LYS A 17 -17.78 -16.21 1.03
CA LYS A 17 -18.01 -16.66 2.41
C LYS A 17 -17.10 -15.89 3.36
N ALA A 18 -17.65 -15.46 4.48
CA ALA A 18 -16.88 -14.78 5.52
C ALA A 18 -15.71 -15.66 5.93
N LYS A 19 -14.49 -15.15 5.78
CA LYS A 19 -13.25 -15.79 6.22
C LYS A 19 -12.64 -14.93 7.31
N PHE A 20 -12.18 -15.59 8.36
CA PHE A 20 -11.35 -14.93 9.37
C PHE A 20 -10.02 -14.55 8.71
N LEU A 21 -9.79 -13.25 8.58
CA LEU A 21 -8.50 -12.71 8.17
C LEU A 21 -7.60 -12.70 9.40
N SER A 22 -6.41 -13.30 9.30
CA SER A 22 -5.43 -13.19 10.38
C SER A 22 -5.03 -11.72 10.58
N LEU A 23 -4.54 -11.40 11.78
CA LEU A 23 -3.96 -10.08 12.05
C LEU A 23 -2.90 -9.70 11.02
N TRP A 24 -2.09 -10.70 10.62
CA TRP A 24 -0.99 -10.50 9.68
C TRP A 24 -1.48 -10.24 8.25
N ASP A 25 -2.47 -11.00 7.79
CA ASP A 25 -3.14 -10.75 6.51
C ASP A 25 -3.74 -9.35 6.45
N ARG A 26 -4.37 -8.91 7.56
CA ARG A 26 -5.01 -7.60 7.64
C ARG A 26 -4.00 -6.45 7.59
N VAL A 27 -2.85 -6.61 8.23
CA VAL A 27 -1.72 -5.67 8.18
C VAL A 27 -1.13 -5.59 6.78
N MET A 28 -0.90 -6.74 6.14
CA MET A 28 -0.36 -6.81 4.79
C MET A 28 -1.27 -6.12 3.78
N LEU A 29 -2.59 -6.34 3.87
CA LEU A 29 -3.58 -5.67 3.03
C LEU A 29 -3.62 -4.15 3.23
N ARG A 30 -3.50 -3.67 4.47
CA ARG A 30 -3.43 -2.22 4.74
C ARG A 30 -2.15 -1.58 4.21
N THR A 31 -1.03 -2.25 4.36
CA THR A 31 0.26 -1.77 3.82
C THR A 31 0.20 -1.68 2.30
N ARG A 32 -0.40 -2.68 1.65
CA ARG A 32 -0.64 -2.66 0.21
C ARG A 32 -1.51 -1.46 -0.22
N PHE A 33 -2.61 -1.22 0.49
CA PHE A 33 -3.49 -0.07 0.20
C PHE A 33 -2.76 1.28 0.29
N LEU A 34 -1.85 1.43 1.26
CA LEU A 34 -1.01 2.62 1.42
C LEU A 34 -0.09 2.81 0.21
N ILE A 35 0.58 1.75 -0.22
CA ILE A 35 1.45 1.77 -1.42
C ILE A 35 0.63 2.12 -2.68
N GLU A 36 -0.55 1.52 -2.85
CA GLU A 36 -1.45 1.82 -3.96
C GLU A 36 -1.89 3.30 -3.96
N THR A 37 -2.19 3.87 -2.78
CA THR A 37 -2.57 5.28 -2.63
C THR A 37 -1.43 6.22 -3.00
N VAL A 38 -0.21 5.94 -2.55
CA VAL A 38 0.98 6.74 -2.91
C VAL A 38 1.25 6.65 -4.41
N ASN A 39 1.13 5.45 -4.99
CA ASN A 39 1.31 5.26 -6.42
C ASN A 39 0.25 6.00 -7.25
N ASP A 40 -1.01 6.02 -6.80
CA ASP A 40 -2.09 6.76 -7.44
C ASP A 40 -1.85 8.29 -7.38
N GLN A 41 -1.43 8.80 -6.22
CA GLN A 41 -1.04 10.20 -6.06
C GLN A 41 0.14 10.56 -6.95
N LEU A 42 1.15 9.68 -7.03
CA LEU A 42 2.31 9.90 -7.87
C LEU A 42 1.90 9.95 -9.36
N LYS A 43 1.01 9.06 -9.81
CA LYS A 43 0.48 9.14 -11.18
C LYS A 43 -0.26 10.44 -11.46
N ASN A 44 -1.08 10.91 -10.51
CA ASN A 44 -1.93 12.09 -10.67
C ASN A 44 -1.14 13.40 -10.61
N ILE A 45 -0.22 13.52 -9.64
CA ILE A 45 0.60 14.74 -9.43
C ILE A 45 1.71 14.83 -10.46
N SER A 46 2.41 13.71 -10.72
CA SER A 46 3.57 13.71 -11.62
C SER A 46 3.19 13.44 -13.08
N GLN A 47 1.92 13.20 -13.40
CA GLN A 47 1.46 12.94 -14.77
C GLN A 47 2.31 11.84 -15.46
N ILE A 48 2.73 10.82 -14.71
CA ILE A 48 3.71 9.80 -15.15
C ILE A 48 3.16 8.95 -16.30
N GLU A 49 1.84 8.85 -16.41
CA GLU A 49 1.17 8.27 -17.58
C GLU A 49 1.18 9.18 -18.82
N HIS A 50 1.99 10.25 -18.84
CA HIS A 50 2.37 10.86 -20.10
C HIS A 50 3.12 9.83 -20.94
N SER A 51 2.47 9.40 -22.03
CA SER A 51 3.04 8.56 -23.10
C SER A 51 4.34 9.13 -23.72
N ARG A 52 4.76 10.35 -23.32
CA ARG A 52 5.96 11.06 -23.77
C ARG A 52 6.80 11.56 -22.59
N HIS A 53 7.39 10.67 -21.81
CA HIS A 53 8.50 11.07 -20.94
C HIS A 53 9.73 11.38 -21.80
N ARG A 54 10.14 12.66 -21.84
CA ARG A 54 11.28 13.13 -22.63
C ARG A 54 12.64 12.87 -21.97
N SER A 55 12.67 12.50 -20.68
CA SER A 55 13.89 12.26 -19.92
C SER A 55 13.63 11.45 -18.64
N VAL A 56 14.51 10.48 -18.35
CA VAL A 56 14.52 9.64 -17.13
C VAL A 56 14.82 10.47 -15.87
N VAL A 57 15.57 11.57 -16.01
CA VAL A 57 15.91 12.45 -14.89
C VAL A 57 14.67 13.18 -14.35
N GLY A 58 13.76 13.59 -15.23
CA GLY A 58 12.50 14.21 -14.82
C GLY A 58 11.60 13.24 -14.04
N PHE A 59 11.58 11.97 -14.43
CA PHE A 59 10.88 10.93 -13.68
C PHE A 59 11.42 10.76 -12.26
N LEU A 60 12.75 10.70 -12.09
CA LEU A 60 13.37 10.57 -10.77
C LEU A 60 13.09 11.78 -9.88
N LEU A 61 13.13 13.00 -10.43
CA LEU A 61 12.81 14.22 -9.68
C LEU A 61 11.37 14.20 -9.17
N GLU A 62 10.44 13.66 -9.94
CA GLU A 62 9.05 13.59 -9.49
C GLU A 62 8.75 12.46 -8.51
N VAL A 63 9.46 11.34 -8.60
CA VAL A 63 9.44 10.31 -7.53
C VAL A 63 9.93 10.94 -6.22
N VAL A 64 11.01 11.71 -6.27
CA VAL A 64 11.57 12.40 -5.09
C VAL A 64 10.63 13.51 -4.60
N SER A 65 9.99 14.28 -5.50
CA SER A 65 9.02 15.32 -5.13
C SER A 65 7.80 14.71 -4.42
N GLY A 66 7.28 13.58 -4.90
CA GLY A 66 6.18 12.85 -4.28
C GLY A 66 6.55 12.31 -2.90
N LEU A 67 7.77 11.79 -2.73
CA LEU A 67 8.30 11.37 -1.43
C LEU A 67 8.42 12.57 -0.46
N ILE A 68 8.94 13.70 -0.92
CA ILE A 68 9.09 14.92 -0.11
C ILE A 68 7.71 15.45 0.30
N ALA A 69 6.77 15.58 -0.64
CA ALA A 69 5.40 16.02 -0.38
C ALA A 69 4.68 15.12 0.63
N TYR A 70 4.89 13.79 0.54
CA TYR A 70 4.37 12.84 1.51
C TYR A 70 4.86 13.11 2.93
N THR A 71 6.11 13.55 3.11
CA THR A 71 6.67 13.95 4.41
C THR A 71 5.94 15.14 5.04
N PHE A 72 5.44 16.07 4.21
CA PHE A 72 4.71 17.27 4.63
C PHE A 72 3.19 17.06 4.75
N GLN A 73 2.66 15.91 4.34
CA GLN A 73 1.24 15.61 4.44
C GLN A 73 0.81 15.49 5.93
N PRO A 74 -0.17 16.27 6.40
CA PRO A 74 -0.59 16.27 7.81
C PRO A 74 -1.26 14.95 8.22
N LYS A 75 -1.92 14.27 7.26
CA LYS A 75 -2.45 12.93 7.42
C LYS A 75 -1.47 11.93 6.83
N LYS A 76 -0.54 11.46 7.66
CA LYS A 76 0.20 10.25 7.35
C LYS A 76 -0.79 9.08 7.46
N PRO A 77 -1.00 8.29 6.39
CA PRO A 77 -1.77 7.06 6.51
C PRO A 77 -0.99 6.15 7.47
N SER A 78 -1.39 6.15 8.73
CA SER A 78 -0.88 5.19 9.68
C SER A 78 -1.61 3.89 9.43
N LEU A 79 -0.90 2.78 9.55
CA LEU A 79 -1.56 1.53 9.88
C LEU A 79 -2.18 1.79 11.26
N GLY A 80 -3.47 2.15 11.30
CA GLY A 80 -4.26 2.33 12.52
C GLY A 80 -4.43 0.99 13.24
N LEU A 81 -3.31 0.42 13.64
CA LEU A 81 -3.19 -0.75 14.47
C LEU A 81 -3.36 -0.26 15.89
N ARG A 82 -4.27 -0.92 16.60
CA ARG A 82 -4.43 -0.69 18.04
C ARG A 82 -3.16 -1.22 18.73
N ASP A 83 -2.75 -0.61 19.83
CA ASP A 83 -1.58 -1.06 20.61
C ASP A 83 -1.63 -2.55 20.96
N SER A 84 -2.84 -3.09 21.15
CA SER A 84 -3.09 -4.52 21.36
C SER A 84 -2.71 -5.39 20.15
N GLU A 85 -2.90 -4.92 18.93
CA GLU A 85 -2.52 -5.64 17.71
C GLU A 85 -1.02 -5.53 17.44
N ILE A 86 -0.38 -4.41 17.80
CA ILE A 86 1.08 -4.25 17.70
C ILE A 86 1.78 -5.19 18.70
N GLY A 87 1.26 -5.32 19.92
CA GLY A 87 1.77 -6.27 20.91
C GLY A 87 1.70 -7.73 20.45
N MET A 88 0.58 -8.12 19.83
CA MET A 88 0.39 -9.47 19.27
C MET A 88 1.33 -9.80 18.10
N LEU A 89 1.70 -8.80 17.29
CA LEU A 89 2.64 -8.97 16.18
C LEU A 89 4.10 -9.06 16.64
N LYS A 90 4.44 -8.46 17.78
CA LYS A 90 5.79 -8.51 18.37
C LYS A 90 6.10 -9.81 19.12
N GLN A 91 5.08 -10.57 19.48
CA GLN A 91 5.18 -11.74 20.36
C GLN A 91 5.33 -13.08 19.60
N ASN A 92 5.52 -13.03 18.28
CA ASN A 92 5.58 -14.19 17.39
C ASN A 92 6.92 -14.28 16.65
#